data_AF-A0A7S3PWD5-F1
#
_entry.id   AF-A0A7S3PWD5-F1
#
_cell.length_a   1.000
_cell.length_b   1.000
_cell.length_c   1.000
_cell.angle_alpha   90.00
_cell.angle_beta   90.00
_cell.angle_gamma   90.00
#
_symmetry.space_group_name_H-M   'P 1'
#
loop_
_entity.id
_entity.type
_entity.pdbx_description
1 polymer ?
#
loop_
_entity_poly.entity_id
_entity_poly.type
_entity_poly.pdbx_seq_one_letter_code
_entity_poly.pdbx_strand_id
1 'polypeptide(L)'
;GMRPMTVEVQALVTQAGGPAFVGRRTVDGIAPNRILLILAVLQKRCGISFSRQDVYVNVVGGISLKSSKQDSTSSDLAVAVALVSSLVDIAVKNDIAFVGEIGLLGELRPVASIEKRINEARRMGFSAVIVPKQNHSQRVKGKGSWQNANFKKNIPRGIDVIEAKNLMDAIEKGLVARIPKKEPHKKQKSKKYKPKDDFIIDDDEEDFLWE
;
A
#
# COMPACT_ATOMS: atom_id res chain seq x y z
N GLY A 1 10.55 -27.88 -4.69
CA GLY A 1 10.35 -26.44 -4.37
C GLY A 1 8.90 -26.08 -4.62
N MET A 2 8.30 -25.28 -3.74
CA MET A 2 6.87 -24.92 -3.76
C MET A 2 6.45 -24.31 -5.11
N ARG A 3 5.28 -24.70 -5.65
CA ARG A 3 4.75 -24.16 -6.90
C ARG A 3 4.23 -22.74 -6.66
N PRO A 4 4.61 -21.74 -7.49
CA PRO A 4 3.96 -20.43 -7.45
C PRO A 4 2.48 -20.59 -7.83
N MET A 5 1.61 -19.81 -7.20
CA MET A 5 0.19 -19.73 -7.52
C MET A 5 -0.19 -18.27 -7.71
N THR A 6 -1.08 -18.02 -8.65
CA THR A 6 -1.69 -16.70 -8.86
C THR A 6 -2.94 -16.61 -8.01
N VAL A 7 -3.15 -15.45 -7.40
CA VAL A 7 -4.34 -15.15 -6.60
C VAL A 7 -4.89 -13.80 -7.00
N GLU A 8 -6.21 -13.65 -6.91
CA GLU A 8 -6.86 -12.36 -7.06
C GLU A 8 -7.10 -11.76 -5.67
N VAL A 9 -6.73 -10.49 -5.51
CA VAL A 9 -6.98 -9.71 -4.30
C VAL A 9 -8.00 -8.64 -4.65
N GLN A 10 -9.07 -8.59 -3.88
CA GLN A 10 -10.13 -7.59 -4.00
C GLN A 10 -10.08 -6.66 -2.79
N ALA A 11 -10.34 -5.38 -3.03
CA ALA A 11 -10.49 -4.40 -1.98
C ALA A 11 -11.73 -3.56 -2.21
N LEU A 12 -12.43 -3.22 -1.13
CA LEU A 12 -13.51 -2.25 -1.10
C LEU A 12 -13.20 -1.23 -0.02
N VAL A 13 -13.06 0.01 -0.44
CA VAL A 13 -12.80 1.17 0.41
C VAL A 13 -14.00 2.09 0.34
N THR A 14 -14.58 2.43 1.49
CA THR A 14 -15.78 3.27 1.58
C THR A 14 -15.70 4.23 2.76
N GLN A 15 -16.47 5.31 2.71
CA GLN A 15 -16.50 6.28 3.80
C GLN A 15 -17.04 5.63 5.09
N ALA A 16 -16.30 5.76 6.19
CA ALA A 16 -16.75 5.27 7.49
C ALA A 16 -18.01 6.05 7.94
N GLY A 17 -18.88 5.39 8.71
CA GLY A 17 -20.24 5.83 9.08
C GLY A 17 -20.40 7.14 9.86
N GLY A 18 -19.36 7.98 9.98
CA GLY A 18 -19.46 9.34 10.51
C GLY A 18 -18.11 9.96 10.92
N PRO A 19 -18.09 11.24 11.34
CA PRO A 19 -16.85 11.99 11.61
C PRO A 19 -16.03 11.45 12.78
N ALA A 20 -16.66 10.79 13.75
CA ALA A 20 -16.04 10.23 14.95
C ALA A 20 -15.74 8.73 14.83
N PHE A 21 -16.09 8.08 13.73
CA PHE A 21 -15.88 6.65 13.56
C PHE A 21 -14.47 6.35 13.10
N VAL A 22 -13.80 5.46 13.82
CA VAL A 22 -12.59 4.82 13.32
C VAL A 22 -13.02 3.81 12.25
N GLY A 23 -12.46 3.96 11.04
CA GLY A 23 -12.75 3.06 9.94
C GLY A 23 -12.47 1.60 10.28
N ARG A 24 -13.40 0.71 9.94
CA ARG A 24 -13.27 -0.74 10.10
C ARG A 24 -12.19 -1.28 9.15
N ARG A 25 -11.50 -2.34 9.57
CA ARG A 25 -10.61 -3.13 8.71
C ARG A 25 -11.03 -4.59 8.78
N THR A 26 -11.71 -5.04 7.75
CA THR A 26 -12.17 -6.43 7.62
C THR A 26 -11.35 -7.11 6.55
N VAL A 27 -10.83 -8.29 6.85
CA VAL A 27 -9.92 -9.00 5.94
C VAL A 27 -10.27 -10.48 5.90
N ASP A 28 -10.26 -11.06 4.70
CA ASP A 28 -10.33 -12.49 4.48
C ASP A 28 -9.17 -12.94 3.59
N GLY A 29 -8.62 -14.12 3.87
CA GLY A 29 -7.44 -14.66 3.16
C GLY A 29 -6.09 -13.97 3.44
N ILE A 30 -6.06 -12.82 4.15
CA ILE A 30 -4.83 -12.08 4.50
C ILE A 30 -4.70 -11.87 6.01
N ALA A 31 -3.46 -11.85 6.53
CA ALA A 31 -3.20 -11.57 7.94
C ALA A 31 -3.56 -10.10 8.29
N PRO A 32 -4.39 -9.82 9.32
CA PRO A 32 -4.80 -8.46 9.67
C PRO A 32 -3.64 -7.48 9.90
N ASN A 33 -2.59 -7.93 10.60
CA ASN A 33 -1.40 -7.10 10.85
C ASN A 33 -0.68 -6.68 9.56
N ARG A 34 -0.80 -7.47 8.48
CA ARG A 34 -0.22 -7.12 7.19
C ARG A 34 -0.95 -5.93 6.57
N ILE A 35 -2.28 -5.91 6.64
CA ILE A 35 -3.09 -4.77 6.17
C ILE A 35 -2.75 -3.52 6.97
N LEU A 36 -2.66 -3.61 8.30
CA LEU A 36 -2.29 -2.45 9.12
C LEU A 36 -0.93 -1.86 8.73
N LEU A 37 0.06 -2.71 8.44
CA LEU A 37 1.38 -2.27 7.97
C LEU A 37 1.29 -1.58 6.60
N ILE A 38 0.60 -2.18 5.64
CA ILE A 38 0.45 -1.63 4.29
C ILE A 38 -0.24 -0.27 4.34
N LEU A 39 -1.33 -0.14 5.09
CA LEU A 39 -2.04 1.13 5.29
C LEU A 39 -1.14 2.20 5.92
N ALA A 40 -0.35 1.84 6.93
CA ALA A 40 0.59 2.76 7.57
C ALA A 40 1.67 3.26 6.59
N VAL A 41 2.20 2.38 5.74
CA VAL A 41 3.19 2.75 4.71
C VAL A 41 2.56 3.64 3.64
N LEU A 42 1.39 3.30 3.12
CA LEU A 42 0.65 4.14 2.16
C LEU A 42 0.40 5.55 2.70
N GLN A 43 0.00 5.65 3.98
CA GLN A 43 -0.21 6.95 4.62
C GLN A 43 1.09 7.73 4.78
N LYS A 44 2.12 7.11 5.35
CA LYS A 44 3.35 7.82 5.72
C LYS A 44 4.26 8.13 4.53
N ARG A 45 4.28 7.25 3.51
CA ARG A 45 5.23 7.31 2.39
C ARG A 45 4.59 7.77 1.08
N CYS A 46 3.32 7.46 0.86
CA CYS A 46 2.59 7.85 -0.35
C CYS A 46 1.64 9.03 -0.11
N GLY A 47 1.40 9.43 1.15
CA GLY A 47 0.44 10.49 1.49
C GLY A 47 -1.02 10.06 1.32
N ILE A 48 -1.27 8.76 1.20
CA ILE A 48 -2.60 8.18 0.94
C ILE A 48 -3.17 7.68 2.26
N SER A 49 -4.15 8.40 2.81
CA SER A 49 -4.73 8.10 4.13
C SER A 49 -6.04 7.34 4.01
N PHE A 50 -6.19 6.30 4.84
CA PHE A 50 -7.42 5.50 5.01
C PHE A 50 -8.08 5.73 6.38
N SER A 51 -7.69 6.78 7.11
CA SER A 51 -8.08 6.96 8.53
C SER A 51 -9.60 7.06 8.76
N ARG A 52 -10.36 7.56 7.78
CA ARG A 52 -11.83 7.70 7.84
C ARG A 52 -12.55 6.75 6.87
N GLN A 53 -11.90 5.63 6.54
CA GLN A 53 -12.41 4.70 5.53
C GLN A 53 -12.69 3.32 6.15
N ASP A 54 -13.90 2.83 5.89
CA ASP A 54 -14.25 1.45 5.59
C ASP A 54 -13.18 0.72 4.77
N VAL A 55 -12.45 -0.27 5.28
CA VAL A 55 -11.55 -1.11 4.46
C VAL A 55 -11.94 -2.57 4.56
N TYR A 56 -12.25 -3.16 3.41
CA TYR A 56 -12.52 -4.59 3.24
C TYR A 56 -11.51 -5.16 2.23
N VAL A 57 -10.84 -6.25 2.58
CA VAL A 57 -9.92 -6.95 1.68
C VAL A 57 -10.26 -8.43 1.64
N ASN A 58 -10.30 -9.01 0.44
CA ASN A 58 -10.59 -10.43 0.23
C ASN A 58 -9.58 -11.06 -0.72
N VAL A 59 -9.21 -12.31 -0.47
CA VAL A 59 -8.47 -13.15 -1.43
C VAL A 59 -9.45 -14.14 -2.04
N VAL A 60 -9.62 -14.07 -3.35
CA VAL A 60 -10.61 -14.88 -4.07
C VAL A 60 -10.20 -16.36 -4.10
N GLY A 61 -11.19 -17.25 -4.10
CA GLY A 61 -10.98 -18.70 -4.28
C GLY A 61 -10.68 -19.47 -3.00
N GLY A 62 -10.93 -18.89 -1.82
CA GLY A 62 -10.68 -19.55 -0.53
C GLY A 62 -9.19 -19.75 -0.22
N ILE A 63 -8.31 -19.08 -0.97
CA ILE A 63 -6.86 -19.20 -0.82
C ILE A 63 -6.40 -18.33 0.35
N SER A 64 -5.60 -18.91 1.24
CA SER A 64 -5.01 -18.20 2.37
C SER A 64 -3.57 -17.80 2.09
N LEU A 65 -3.31 -16.49 2.07
CA LEU A 65 -1.96 -15.91 2.02
C LEU A 65 -1.29 -15.84 3.40
N LYS A 66 -1.84 -16.55 4.40
CA LYS A 66 -1.33 -16.58 5.78
C LYS A 66 -0.31 -17.69 6.03
N SER A 67 -0.24 -18.69 5.14
CA SER A 67 0.40 -19.98 5.40
C SER A 67 1.93 -19.92 5.48
N SER A 68 2.57 -19.02 4.75
CA SER A 68 4.02 -18.83 4.78
C SER A 68 4.37 -17.35 4.73
N LYS A 69 5.46 -16.98 5.41
CA LYS A 69 6.00 -15.61 5.37
C LYS A 69 6.22 -15.13 3.94
N GLN A 70 6.77 -15.99 3.08
CA GLN A 70 7.07 -15.63 1.68
C GLN A 70 5.81 -15.43 0.84
N ASP A 71 4.76 -16.23 1.08
CA ASP A 71 3.49 -16.10 0.38
C ASP A 71 2.79 -14.82 0.83
N SER A 72 2.82 -14.54 2.14
CA SER A 72 2.23 -13.35 2.74
C SER A 72 2.88 -12.04 2.28
N THR A 73 4.21 -12.00 2.10
CA THR A 73 4.91 -10.74 1.76
C THR A 73 4.98 -10.51 0.26
N SER A 74 4.96 -11.57 -0.56
CA SER A 74 5.04 -11.44 -2.02
C SER A 74 3.83 -10.76 -2.66
N SER A 75 2.70 -10.75 -1.94
CA SER A 75 1.41 -10.18 -2.35
C SER A 75 1.17 -8.76 -1.84
N ASP A 76 2.07 -8.20 -1.01
CA ASP A 76 1.90 -6.87 -0.40
C ASP A 76 1.62 -5.79 -1.45
N LEU A 77 2.34 -5.83 -2.58
CA LEU A 77 2.12 -4.90 -3.69
C LEU A 77 0.73 -5.02 -4.32
N ALA A 78 0.23 -6.24 -4.54
CA ALA A 78 -1.10 -6.46 -5.11
C ALA A 78 -2.19 -5.88 -4.20
N VAL A 79 -2.06 -6.11 -2.89
CA VAL A 79 -2.96 -5.57 -1.87
C VAL A 79 -2.95 -4.05 -1.87
N ALA A 80 -1.76 -3.44 -1.90
CA ALA A 80 -1.64 -1.98 -1.91
C ALA A 80 -2.27 -1.36 -3.15
N VAL A 81 -2.08 -1.96 -4.32
CA VAL A 81 -2.69 -1.50 -5.57
C VAL A 81 -4.21 -1.61 -5.52
N ALA A 82 -4.76 -2.74 -5.05
CA ALA A 82 -6.21 -2.92 -4.90
C ALA A 82 -6.82 -1.88 -3.95
N LEU A 83 -6.19 -1.65 -2.78
CA LEU A 83 -6.62 -0.64 -1.81
C LEU A 83 -6.65 0.77 -2.41
N VAL A 84 -5.57 1.15 -3.08
CA VAL A 84 -5.48 2.50 -3.67
C VAL A 84 -6.46 2.64 -4.83
N SER A 85 -6.54 1.65 -5.73
CA SER A 85 -7.50 1.60 -6.84
C SER A 85 -8.92 1.86 -6.35
N SER A 86 -9.35 1.14 -5.30
CA SER A 86 -10.69 1.32 -4.73
C SER A 86 -10.87 2.69 -4.06
N LEU A 87 -9.86 3.21 -3.36
CA LEU A 87 -9.94 4.51 -2.70
C LEU A 87 -10.08 5.67 -3.70
N VAL A 88 -9.36 5.62 -4.83
CA VAL A 88 -9.32 6.73 -5.80
C VAL A 88 -10.28 6.54 -6.96
N ASP A 89 -11.01 5.42 -6.99
CA ASP A 89 -11.94 5.02 -8.07
C ASP A 89 -11.26 5.02 -9.45
N ILE A 90 -10.04 4.48 -9.52
CA ILE A 90 -9.28 4.30 -10.76
C ILE A 90 -9.00 2.82 -10.94
N ALA A 91 -9.43 2.26 -12.07
CA ALA A 91 -9.23 0.85 -12.37
C ALA A 91 -7.74 0.48 -12.45
N VAL A 92 -7.44 -0.76 -12.06
CA VAL A 92 -6.16 -1.41 -12.35
C VAL A 92 -6.12 -1.75 -13.84
N LYS A 93 -4.94 -1.66 -14.47
CA LYS A 93 -4.77 -2.10 -15.86
C LYS A 93 -5.14 -3.57 -16.00
N ASN A 94 -5.77 -3.92 -17.12
CA ASN A 94 -6.13 -5.30 -17.40
C ASN A 94 -4.86 -6.16 -17.61
N ASP A 95 -4.99 -7.45 -17.34
CA ASP A 95 -3.99 -8.48 -17.62
C ASP A 95 -2.59 -8.18 -17.04
N ILE A 96 -2.53 -7.47 -15.90
CA ILE A 96 -1.28 -7.20 -15.17
C ILE A 96 -1.25 -7.93 -13.82
N ALA A 97 -0.13 -8.58 -13.53
CA ALA A 97 0.15 -9.19 -12.23
C ALA A 97 1.06 -8.30 -11.37
N PHE A 98 1.01 -8.46 -10.05
CA PHE A 98 1.84 -7.71 -9.11
C PHE A 98 2.59 -8.65 -8.19
N VAL A 99 3.89 -8.45 -8.04
CA VAL A 99 4.72 -9.18 -7.09
C VAL A 99 5.61 -8.18 -6.39
N GLY A 100 5.67 -8.22 -5.06
CA GLY A 100 6.55 -7.34 -4.31
C GLY A 100 6.24 -7.29 -2.84
N GLU A 101 7.29 -7.29 -2.01
CA GLU A 101 7.20 -7.05 -0.57
C GLU A 101 7.34 -5.55 -0.29
N ILE A 102 6.48 -5.02 0.59
CA ILE A 102 6.53 -3.62 0.97
C ILE A 102 7.37 -3.47 2.23
N GLY A 103 8.43 -2.66 2.14
CA GLY A 103 9.19 -2.22 3.30
C GLY A 103 8.61 -0.98 3.98
N LEU A 104 9.01 -0.73 5.23
CA LEU A 104 8.50 0.38 6.04
C LEU A 104 8.96 1.77 5.53
N LEU A 105 9.96 1.83 4.66
CA LEU A 105 10.40 3.07 4.03
C LEU A 105 9.64 3.36 2.73
N GLY A 106 8.72 2.48 2.32
CA GLY A 106 8.00 2.57 1.05
C GLY A 106 8.78 2.00 -0.13
N GLU A 107 9.90 1.32 0.13
CA GLU A 107 10.66 0.58 -0.85
C GLU A 107 9.99 -0.75 -1.18
N LEU A 108 10.22 -1.22 -2.41
CA LEU A 108 9.83 -2.57 -2.80
C LEU A 108 11.02 -3.51 -2.63
N ARG A 109 10.84 -4.48 -1.74
CA ARG A 109 11.85 -5.48 -1.41
C ARG A 109 11.76 -6.66 -2.38
N PRO A 110 12.91 -7.25 -2.75
CA PRO A 110 12.93 -8.26 -3.78
C PRO A 110 12.36 -9.60 -3.29
N VAL A 111 11.55 -10.23 -4.13
CA VAL A 111 10.85 -11.49 -3.82
C VAL A 111 11.63 -12.71 -4.29
N ALA A 112 11.67 -13.77 -3.49
CA ALA A 112 12.34 -15.02 -3.85
C ALA A 112 11.66 -15.75 -5.03
N SER A 113 12.46 -16.45 -5.84
CA SER A 113 11.98 -17.24 -7.00
C SER A 113 11.14 -16.44 -8.01
N ILE A 114 11.49 -15.17 -8.23
CA ILE A 114 10.74 -14.25 -9.10
C ILE A 114 10.54 -14.78 -10.53
N GLU A 115 11.54 -15.45 -11.11
CA GLU A 115 11.46 -16.03 -12.46
C GLU A 115 10.33 -17.08 -12.55
N LYS A 116 10.16 -17.90 -11.51
CA LYS A 116 9.06 -18.88 -11.45
C LYS A 116 7.70 -18.20 -11.38
N ARG A 117 7.60 -17.09 -10.65
CA ARG A 117 6.35 -16.30 -10.52
C ARG A 117 6.00 -15.58 -11.83
N ILE A 118 6.99 -15.02 -12.52
CA ILE A 118 6.81 -14.40 -13.85
C ILE A 118 6.33 -15.45 -14.86
N ASN A 119 6.95 -16.64 -14.86
CA ASN A 119 6.52 -17.70 -15.77
C ASN A 119 5.11 -18.23 -15.45
N GLU A 120 4.71 -18.22 -14.18
CA GLU A 120 3.34 -18.57 -13.79
C GLU A 120 2.34 -17.51 -14.24
N ALA A 121 2.63 -16.23 -14.04
CA ALA A 121 1.80 -15.14 -14.57
C ALA A 121 1.62 -15.27 -16.10
N ARG A 122 2.70 -15.56 -16.83
CA ARG A 122 2.61 -15.82 -18.28
C ARG A 122 1.70 -17.00 -18.60
N ARG A 123 1.80 -18.12 -17.86
CA ARG A 123 0.95 -19.29 -18.08
C ARG A 123 -0.52 -19.01 -17.83
N MET A 124 -0.81 -18.12 -16.88
CA MET A 124 -2.16 -17.68 -16.56
C MET A 124 -2.71 -16.62 -17.54
N GLY A 125 -1.92 -16.21 -18.53
CA GLY A 125 -2.36 -15.28 -19.59
C GLY A 125 -2.12 -13.79 -19.29
N PHE A 126 -1.39 -13.44 -18.22
CA PHE A 126 -1.05 -12.03 -17.96
C PHE A 126 -0.10 -11.50 -19.04
N SER A 127 -0.41 -10.31 -19.55
CA SER A 127 0.41 -9.60 -20.53
C SER A 127 1.62 -8.93 -19.88
N ALA A 128 1.51 -8.52 -18.62
CA ALA A 128 2.58 -7.88 -17.88
C ALA A 128 2.62 -8.28 -16.40
N VAL A 129 3.78 -8.08 -15.76
CA VAL A 129 3.97 -8.22 -14.32
C VAL A 129 4.82 -7.09 -13.76
N ILE A 130 4.32 -6.42 -12.72
CA ILE A 130 5.08 -5.43 -11.97
C ILE A 130 5.91 -6.12 -10.90
N VAL A 131 7.22 -5.84 -10.88
CA VAL A 131 8.17 -6.43 -9.94
C VAL A 131 9.07 -5.35 -9.29
N PRO A 132 9.64 -5.61 -8.11
CA PRO A 132 10.63 -4.73 -7.50
C PRO A 132 11.85 -4.61 -8.40
N LYS A 133 12.33 -3.39 -8.68
CA LYS A 133 13.56 -3.18 -9.46
C LYS A 133 14.76 -3.94 -8.89
N GLN A 134 14.80 -4.10 -7.56
CA GLN A 134 15.87 -4.82 -6.87
C GLN A 134 15.87 -6.34 -7.12
N ASN A 135 14.81 -6.91 -7.72
CA ASN A 135 14.79 -8.34 -8.04
C ASN A 135 15.86 -8.75 -9.07
N HIS A 136 16.33 -7.80 -9.89
CA HIS A 136 17.43 -8.01 -10.82
C HIS A 136 18.80 -8.22 -10.12
N SER A 137 18.90 -7.81 -8.86
CA SER A 137 20.15 -7.75 -8.09
C SER A 137 20.24 -8.77 -6.95
N GLN A 138 19.30 -9.72 -6.86
CA GLN A 138 19.31 -10.70 -5.77
C GLN A 138 20.57 -11.58 -5.79
N ARG A 139 21.29 -11.55 -4.67
CA ARG A 139 22.48 -12.34 -4.41
C ARG A 139 22.07 -13.78 -4.09
N VAL A 140 22.36 -14.72 -4.96
CA VAL A 140 22.20 -16.16 -4.66
C VAL A 140 23.19 -16.52 -3.55
N LYS A 141 22.72 -16.84 -2.34
CA LYS A 141 23.59 -17.36 -1.27
C LYS A 141 24.23 -18.67 -1.75
N GLY A 142 25.57 -18.70 -1.85
CA GLY A 142 26.34 -19.89 -2.22
C GLY A 142 27.19 -19.76 -3.50
N LYS A 143 27.04 -18.69 -4.29
CA LYS A 143 27.94 -18.36 -5.41
C LYS A 143 28.26 -16.86 -5.34
N GLY A 144 29.53 -16.50 -5.52
CA GLY A 144 30.02 -15.12 -5.40
C GLY A 144 29.11 -14.10 -6.10
N SER A 145 28.92 -12.95 -5.43
CA SER A 145 28.30 -11.74 -5.99
C SER A 145 28.90 -11.44 -7.37
N TRP A 146 28.19 -11.03 -8.42
CA TRP A 146 27.23 -9.92 -8.54
C TRP A 146 26.37 -10.11 -9.81
N GLN A 147 25.16 -9.54 -9.80
CA GLN A 147 24.26 -9.36 -10.96
C GLN A 147 23.74 -10.66 -11.59
N ASN A 148 22.41 -10.85 -11.57
CA ASN A 148 21.80 -11.68 -12.61
C ASN A 148 21.89 -10.89 -13.93
N ALA A 149 23.07 -10.85 -14.56
CA ALA A 149 23.23 -10.35 -15.93
C ALA A 149 22.29 -11.07 -16.92
N ASN A 150 21.77 -12.22 -16.51
CA ASN A 150 20.80 -13.04 -17.23
C ASN A 150 19.35 -12.87 -16.77
N PHE A 151 18.99 -12.00 -15.81
CA PHE A 151 17.57 -11.83 -15.41
C PHE A 151 16.71 -11.51 -16.63
N LYS A 152 17.11 -10.48 -17.41
CA LYS A 152 16.43 -10.15 -18.67
C LYS A 152 16.48 -11.26 -19.72
N LYS A 153 17.52 -12.11 -19.72
CA LYS A 153 17.63 -13.25 -20.65
C LYS A 153 16.73 -14.43 -20.25
N ASN A 154 16.41 -14.54 -18.96
CA ASN A 154 15.60 -15.62 -18.39
C ASN A 154 14.10 -15.26 -18.30
N ILE A 155 13.71 -14.03 -18.66
CA ILE A 155 12.30 -13.67 -18.76
C ILE A 155 11.70 -14.44 -19.95
N PRO A 156 10.64 -15.23 -19.73
CA PRO A 156 9.99 -15.94 -20.81
C PRO A 156 9.36 -14.94 -21.79
N ARG A 157 9.42 -15.22 -23.09
CA ARG A 157 8.75 -14.40 -24.11
C ARG A 157 7.23 -14.39 -23.88
N GLY A 158 6.57 -13.29 -24.26
CA GLY A 158 5.12 -13.15 -24.16
C GLY A 158 4.60 -12.69 -22.81
N ILE A 159 5.47 -12.13 -21.95
CA ILE A 159 5.08 -11.34 -20.79
C ILE A 159 6.05 -10.18 -20.60
N ASP A 160 5.51 -8.98 -20.39
CA ASP A 160 6.31 -7.79 -20.11
C ASP A 160 6.62 -7.70 -18.62
N VAL A 161 7.89 -7.45 -18.28
CA VAL A 161 8.31 -7.24 -16.89
C VAL A 161 8.53 -5.76 -16.64
N ILE A 162 7.66 -5.18 -15.81
CA ILE A 162 7.67 -3.76 -15.48
C ILE A 162 8.35 -3.58 -14.12
N GLU A 163 9.53 -2.98 -14.11
CA GLU A 163 10.27 -2.73 -12.87
C GLU A 163 9.74 -1.48 -12.16
N ALA A 164 9.46 -1.59 -10.86
CA ALA A 164 9.09 -0.47 -10.01
C ALA A 164 10.19 -0.12 -8.99
N LYS A 165 10.46 1.17 -8.84
CA LYS A 165 11.52 1.70 -7.96
C LYS A 165 11.10 1.72 -6.49
N ASN A 166 9.83 2.04 -6.24
CA ASN A 166 9.23 2.15 -4.91
C ASN A 166 7.72 1.89 -5.01
N LEU A 167 7.03 1.91 -3.87
CA LEU A 167 5.60 1.62 -3.79
C LEU A 167 4.76 2.57 -4.65
N MET A 168 5.02 3.89 -4.61
CA MET A 168 4.23 4.87 -5.38
C MET A 168 4.39 4.67 -6.89
N ASP A 169 5.62 4.47 -7.37
CA ASP A 169 5.94 4.20 -8.77
C ASP A 169 5.23 2.91 -9.26
N ALA A 170 5.15 1.88 -8.43
CA ALA A 170 4.42 0.65 -8.77
C ALA A 170 2.92 0.86 -8.90
N ILE A 171 2.32 1.60 -7.95
CA ILE A 171 0.89 1.91 -7.97
C ILE A 171 0.55 2.72 -9.23
N GLU A 172 1.29 3.78 -9.53
CA GLU A 172 1.06 4.60 -10.73
C GLU A 172 1.20 3.80 -12.03
N LYS A 173 2.13 2.84 -12.09
CA LYS A 173 2.28 1.95 -13.23
C LYS A 173 1.15 0.93 -13.37
N GLY A 174 0.54 0.54 -12.25
CA GLY A 174 -0.54 -0.45 -12.19
C GLY A 174 -1.93 0.11 -12.54
N LEU A 175 -2.17 1.41 -12.37
CA LEU A 175 -3.47 2.03 -12.61
C LEU A 175 -3.62 2.52 -14.07
N VAL A 176 -4.86 2.56 -14.57
CA VAL A 176 -5.18 3.05 -15.93
C VAL A 176 -5.00 4.57 -16.07
N ALA A 177 -5.07 5.31 -14.96
CA ALA A 177 -4.88 6.75 -14.91
C ALA A 177 -3.97 7.15 -13.74
N ARG A 178 -3.43 8.37 -13.80
CA ARG A 178 -2.61 8.92 -12.71
C ARG A 178 -3.47 9.29 -11.52
N ILE A 179 -2.95 9.04 -10.31
CA ILE A 179 -3.58 9.49 -9.07
C ILE A 179 -3.61 11.03 -9.05
N PRO A 180 -4.77 11.66 -8.77
CA PRO A 180 -4.85 13.10 -8.63
C PRO A 180 -3.89 13.59 -7.54
N LYS A 181 -3.04 14.57 -7.87
CA LYS A 181 -2.22 15.23 -6.85
C LYS A 181 -3.14 16.04 -5.98
N LYS A 182 -3.12 15.81 -4.66
CA LYS A 182 -3.75 16.76 -3.72
C LYS A 182 -3.12 18.13 -3.95
N GLU A 183 -3.93 19.13 -4.25
CA GLU A 183 -3.47 20.51 -4.18
C GLU A 183 -2.91 20.76 -2.78
N PRO A 184 -1.76 21.44 -2.65
CA PRO A 184 -1.28 21.83 -1.33
C PRO A 184 -2.42 22.63 -0.68
N HIS A 185 -2.92 22.15 0.47
CA HIS A 185 -3.89 22.89 1.26
C HIS A 185 -3.38 24.32 1.37
N LYS A 186 -4.06 25.28 0.73
CA LYS A 186 -3.80 26.70 0.95
C LYS A 186 -3.88 26.88 2.45
N LYS A 187 -2.75 27.24 3.08
CA LYS A 187 -2.71 27.56 4.52
C LYS A 187 -3.85 28.55 4.74
N GLN A 188 -4.95 28.13 5.38
CA GLN A 188 -5.92 29.08 5.90
C GLN A 188 -5.11 29.98 6.81
N LYS A 189 -4.93 31.25 6.41
CA LYS A 189 -4.32 32.26 7.27
C LYS A 189 -5.07 32.16 8.59
N SER A 190 -4.38 31.75 9.64
CA SER A 190 -4.93 31.79 10.99
C SER A 190 -5.44 33.22 11.19
N LYS A 191 -6.76 33.37 11.40
CA LYS A 191 -7.29 34.64 11.87
C LYS A 191 -6.56 34.87 13.20
N LYS A 192 -5.67 35.86 13.23
CA LYS A 192 -4.98 36.32 14.44
C LYS A 192 -6.07 36.59 15.46
N TYR A 193 -6.13 35.79 16.53
CA TYR A 193 -6.97 36.10 17.67
C TYR A 193 -6.47 37.43 18.23
N LYS A 194 -7.32 38.46 18.19
CA LYS A 194 -7.11 39.69 18.97
C LYS A 194 -7.82 39.45 20.31
N PRO A 195 -7.11 39.43 21.44
CA PRO A 195 -7.77 39.53 22.74
C PRO A 195 -8.62 40.80 22.74
N LYS A 196 -9.83 40.72 23.30
CA LYS A 196 -10.53 41.94 23.72
C LYS A 196 -9.85 42.35 25.02
N ASP A 197 -9.19 43.50 25.00
CA ASP A 197 -8.86 44.22 26.23
C ASP A 197 -10.21 44.60 26.85
N ASP A 198 -10.55 43.97 27.97
CA ASP A 198 -11.52 44.40 28.99
C ASP A 198 -11.56 43.31 30.08
N PHE A 199 -10.49 43.23 30.88
CA PHE A 199 -10.58 42.73 32.24
C PHE A 199 -10.38 43.94 33.14
N ILE A 200 -11.49 44.56 33.54
CA ILE A 200 -11.51 45.43 34.72
C ILE A 200 -11.43 44.48 35.90
N ILE A 201 -10.32 44.55 36.64
CA ILE A 201 -10.22 43.96 37.97
C ILE A 201 -10.87 44.99 38.89
N ASP A 202 -12.10 44.73 39.33
CA ASP A 202 -12.65 45.40 40.51
C ASP A 202 -11.95 44.77 41.72
N ASP A 203 -10.91 45.44 42.19
CA ASP A 203 -10.42 45.30 43.56
C ASP A 203 -11.38 46.08 44.45
N ASP A 204 -12.37 45.41 45.06
CA ASP A 204 -13.07 45.94 46.23
C ASP A 204 -13.58 44.78 47.11
N GLU A 205 -12.87 44.64 48.23
CA GLU A 205 -13.26 44.28 49.60
C GLU A 205 -14.26 43.14 49.91
N GLU A 206 -13.70 42.18 50.67
CA GLU A 206 -14.16 41.63 51.95
C GLU A 206 -15.55 40.97 52.11
N ASP A 207 -15.55 40.04 53.08
CA ASP A 207 -16.67 39.35 53.70
C ASP A 207 -17.41 38.28 52.88
N PHE A 208 -17.10 37.01 53.17
CA PHE A 208 -17.89 36.28 54.18
C PHE A 208 -17.30 34.90 54.49
N LEU A 209 -17.20 34.64 55.79
CA LEU A 209 -16.73 33.43 56.45
C LEU A 209 -17.88 32.43 56.75
N TRP A 210 -17.57 31.13 56.61
CA TRP A 210 -18.17 29.89 57.17
C TRP A 210 -19.62 29.51 56.78
N GLU A 211 -20.01 28.24 56.60
CA GLU A 211 -19.59 26.96 57.20
C GLU A 211 -19.23 25.85 56.19
#